data_AF-A0A971HUA8-F1
#
_entry.id   AF-A0A971HUA8-F1
#
_cell.length_a   1.000
_cell.length_b   1.000
_cell.length_c   1.000
_cell.angle_alpha   90.00
_cell.angle_beta   90.00
_cell.angle_gamma   90.00
#
_symmetry.space_group_name_H-M   'P 1'
#
loop_
_entity.id
_entity.type
_entity.pdbx_description
1 polymer ?
#
loop_
_entity_poly.entity_id
_entity_poly.type
_entity_poly.pdbx_seq_one_letter_code
_entity_poly.pdbx_strand_id
1 'polypeptide(L)'
;RKLCAKAVETGVKRHAGAILDLFTPSGKKQVVSGKDLSAVKWLIGTGGALTKVEGGEEILKSMCTGVGKHLLPSKDTKIILDKNYLFSALGTVCTTHPDLVKNTFKSWIKENG
;
A
#
# COMPACT_ATOMS: atom_id res chain seq x y z
N ARG A 1 0.03 8.39 16.88
CA ARG A 1 0.99 8.45 15.75
C ARG A 1 1.97 7.27 15.70
N LYS A 2 2.87 7.07 16.70
CA LYS A 2 3.91 6.01 16.67
C LYS A 2 3.39 4.59 16.43
N LEU A 3 2.32 4.19 17.13
CA LEU A 3 1.71 2.86 16.94
C LEU A 3 1.14 2.67 15.53
N CYS A 4 0.50 3.70 14.97
CA CYS A 4 -0.03 3.68 13.61
C CYS A 4 1.11 3.51 12.59
N ALA A 5 2.20 4.26 12.74
CA ALA A 5 3.38 4.11 11.89
C ALA A 5 3.96 2.69 11.96
N LYS A 6 4.08 2.13 13.17
CA LYS A 6 4.60 0.77 13.35
C LYS A 6 3.68 -0.30 12.75
N ALA A 7 2.36 -0.11 12.87
CA ALA A 7 1.38 -1.01 12.28
C ALA A 7 1.46 -0.99 10.75
N VAL A 8 1.56 0.20 10.14
CA VAL A 8 1.75 0.35 8.69
C VAL A 8 3.05 -0.31 8.23
N GLU A 9 4.17 -0.01 8.89
CA GLU A 9 5.46 -0.60 8.55
C GLU A 9 5.40 -2.14 8.56
N THR A 10 4.83 -2.69 9.63
CA THR A 10 4.70 -4.15 9.80
C THR A 10 3.79 -4.75 8.74
N GLY A 11 2.64 -4.12 8.47
CA GLY A 11 1.67 -4.56 7.47
C GLY A 11 2.26 -4.57 6.06
N VAL A 12 2.88 -3.46 5.65
CA VAL A 12 3.48 -3.34 4.31
C VAL A 12 4.62 -4.34 4.14
N LYS A 13 5.53 -4.46 5.12
CA LYS A 13 6.66 -5.43 5.04
C LYS A 13 6.21 -6.88 5.01
N ARG A 14 5.06 -7.23 5.63
CA ARG A 14 4.48 -8.58 5.55
C ARG A 14 4.01 -8.94 4.15
N HIS A 15 3.59 -7.95 3.36
CA HIS A 15 3.13 -8.15 1.99
C HIS A 15 4.22 -7.96 0.94
N ALA A 16 5.20 -7.11 1.22
CA ALA A 16 6.34 -6.88 0.35
C ALA A 16 7.26 -8.11 0.31
N GLY A 17 7.65 -8.49 -0.90
CA GLY A 17 8.72 -9.43 -1.10
C GLY A 17 10.06 -8.88 -0.60
N ALA A 18 11.03 -9.76 -0.43
CA ALA A 18 12.37 -9.42 0.02
C ALA A 18 13.42 -10.01 -0.92
N ILE A 19 14.55 -9.31 -1.02
CA ILE A 19 15.75 -9.82 -1.67
C ILE A 19 16.53 -10.62 -0.63
N LEU A 20 16.77 -11.89 -0.93
CA LEU A 20 17.49 -12.84 -0.09
C LEU A 20 18.83 -13.16 -0.73
N ASP A 21 19.88 -13.10 0.08
CA ASP A 21 21.21 -13.52 -0.29
C ASP A 21 21.38 -15.01 0.02
N LEU A 22 21.49 -15.84 -1.02
CA LEU A 22 21.82 -17.25 -0.91
C LEU A 22 23.32 -17.43 -1.20
N PHE A 23 24.02 -18.08 -0.28
CA PHE A 23 25.42 -18.45 -0.49
C PHE A 23 25.46 -19.90 -1.00
N THR A 24 25.91 -20.08 -2.23
CA THR A 24 26.13 -21.39 -2.84
C THR A 24 27.63 -21.65 -3.01
N PRO A 25 28.06 -22.90 -3.28
CA PRO A 25 29.45 -23.18 -3.62
C PRO A 25 29.96 -22.39 -4.84
N SER A 26 29.06 -21.90 -5.68
CA SER A 26 29.33 -21.07 -6.86
C SER A 26 29.40 -19.57 -6.55
N GLY A 27 29.19 -19.16 -5.28
CA GLY A 27 29.21 -17.78 -4.83
C GLY A 27 27.87 -17.26 -4.30
N LYS A 28 27.77 -15.94 -4.15
CA LYS A 28 26.57 -15.25 -3.65
C LYS A 28 25.53 -15.07 -4.77
N LYS A 29 24.31 -15.56 -4.56
CA LYS A 29 23.17 -15.40 -5.47
C LYS A 29 22.04 -14.66 -4.77
N GLN A 30 21.52 -13.61 -5.41
CA GLN A 30 20.33 -12.91 -4.93
C GLN A 30 19.07 -13.55 -5.51
N VAL A 31 18.09 -13.81 -4.65
CA VAL A 31 16.77 -14.30 -5.05
C VAL A 31 15.68 -13.41 -4.45
N VAL A 32 14.58 -13.26 -5.17
CA VAL A 32 13.39 -12.56 -4.69
C VAL A 32 12.40 -13.57 -4.13
N SER A 33 11.87 -13.30 -2.94
CA SER A 33 10.79 -14.07 -2.33
C SER A 33 9.64 -13.15 -1.96
N GLY A 34 8.40 -13.50 -2.35
CA GLY A 34 7.19 -12.72 -2.06
C GLY A 34 6.73 -11.83 -3.21
N LYS A 35 5.87 -10.84 -2.91
CA LYS A 35 5.22 -9.98 -3.93
C LYS A 35 6.03 -8.72 -4.21
N ASP A 36 6.17 -8.36 -5.47
CA ASP A 36 6.76 -7.08 -5.83
C ASP A 36 5.72 -5.95 -5.71
N LEU A 37 5.91 -5.05 -4.74
CA LEU A 37 5.05 -3.87 -4.59
C LEU A 37 5.59 -2.64 -5.33
N SER A 38 6.77 -2.71 -5.95
CA SER A 38 7.38 -1.56 -6.64
C SER A 38 6.55 -1.06 -7.83
N ALA A 39 5.76 -1.95 -8.43
CA ALA A 39 4.84 -1.63 -9.53
C ALA A 39 3.48 -1.06 -9.07
N VAL A 40 3.22 -0.98 -7.76
CA VAL A 40 1.96 -0.43 -7.23
C VAL A 40 1.90 1.07 -7.47
N LYS A 41 0.85 1.51 -8.16
CA LYS A 41 0.63 2.93 -8.51
C LYS A 41 -0.09 3.72 -7.42
N TRP A 42 -0.88 3.05 -6.60
CA TRP A 42 -1.73 3.67 -5.59
C TRP A 42 -1.59 2.95 -4.25
N LEU A 43 -1.34 3.72 -3.19
CA LEU A 43 -1.37 3.26 -1.81
C LEU A 43 -2.55 3.94 -1.11
N ILE A 44 -3.59 3.17 -0.81
CA ILE A 44 -4.84 3.69 -0.25
C ILE A 44 -4.93 3.31 1.21
N GLY A 45 -4.95 4.31 2.09
CA GLY A 45 -5.21 4.12 3.52
C GLY A 45 -6.70 4.26 3.81
N THR A 46 -7.37 3.16 4.17
CA THR A 46 -8.80 3.19 4.54
C THR A 46 -8.99 3.18 6.05
N GLY A 47 -9.81 4.11 6.54
CA GLY A 47 -10.35 4.13 7.89
C GLY A 47 -9.35 4.02 9.06
N GLY A 48 -9.90 3.97 10.28
CA GLY A 48 -9.15 3.62 11.48
C GLY A 48 -8.14 4.68 11.93
N ALA A 49 -6.96 4.25 12.35
CA ALA A 49 -5.95 5.16 12.87
C ALA A 49 -5.38 6.12 11.80
N LEU A 50 -5.31 5.70 10.54
CA LEU A 50 -4.71 6.49 9.45
C LEU A 50 -5.49 7.75 9.10
N THR A 51 -6.81 7.72 9.26
CA THR A 51 -7.68 8.85 8.95
C THR A 51 -7.94 9.75 10.16
N LYS A 52 -7.68 9.24 11.37
CA LYS A 52 -7.95 9.94 12.65
C LYS A 52 -6.72 10.54 13.31
N VAL A 53 -5.52 10.03 13.04
CA VAL A 53 -4.27 10.63 13.56
C VAL A 53 -3.73 11.64 12.57
N GLU A 54 -3.23 12.75 13.10
CA GLU A 54 -2.44 13.69 12.31
C GLU A 54 -1.19 12.99 11.75
N GLY A 55 -0.87 13.28 10.49
CA GLY A 55 0.31 12.73 9.82
C GLY A 55 0.09 11.38 9.12
N GLY A 56 -1.16 10.97 8.88
CA GLY A 56 -1.49 9.65 8.30
C GLY A 56 -0.96 9.44 6.89
N GLU A 57 -0.98 10.49 6.06
CA GLU A 57 -0.46 10.45 4.69
C GLU A 57 1.06 10.31 4.69
N GLU A 58 1.74 11.03 5.58
CA GLU A 58 3.19 10.99 5.78
C GLU A 58 3.65 9.62 6.28
N ILE A 59 2.84 8.97 7.13
CA ILE A 59 3.08 7.60 7.56
C ILE A 59 3.06 6.66 6.35
N LEU A 60 2.07 6.75 5.48
CA LEU A 60 2.02 5.93 4.26
C LEU A 60 3.19 6.27 3.32
N LYS A 61 3.52 7.56 3.17
CA LYS A 61 4.60 8.05 2.32
C LYS A 61 5.97 7.56 2.76
N SER A 62 6.16 7.37 4.07
CA SER A 62 7.39 6.78 4.61
C SER A 62 7.65 5.35 4.12
N MET A 63 6.63 4.65 3.61
CA MET A 63 6.78 3.31 3.03
C MET A 63 7.08 3.29 1.52
N CYS A 64 6.98 4.43 0.85
CA CYS A 64 7.20 4.60 -0.58
C CYS A 64 8.70 4.80 -0.88
N THR A 65 9.54 3.85 -0.48
CA THR A 65 11.01 3.96 -0.64
C THR A 65 11.54 3.35 -1.94
N GLY A 66 10.74 2.54 -2.63
CA GLY A 66 11.15 1.73 -3.78
C GLY A 66 11.90 0.45 -3.38
N VAL A 67 12.50 -0.18 -4.39
CA VAL A 67 13.21 -1.45 -4.25
C VAL A 67 14.45 -1.28 -3.38
N GLY A 68 14.57 -2.14 -2.37
CA GLY A 68 15.77 -2.30 -1.54
C GLY A 68 15.79 -3.72 -0.96
N LYS A 69 16.07 -3.86 0.34
CA LYS A 69 15.93 -5.16 1.03
C LYS A 69 14.52 -5.75 0.87
N HIS A 70 13.51 -4.89 0.83
CA HIS A 70 12.14 -5.23 0.52
C HIS A 70 11.71 -4.57 -0.80
N LEU A 71 10.82 -5.23 -1.53
CA LEU A 71 10.20 -4.73 -2.75
C LEU A 71 9.01 -3.84 -2.40
N LEU A 72 9.30 -2.63 -1.94
CA LEU A 72 8.32 -1.65 -1.48
C LEU A 72 7.79 -0.77 -2.62
N PRO A 73 6.64 -0.11 -2.44
CA PRO A 73 6.12 0.87 -3.40
C PRO A 73 7.15 1.96 -3.73
N SER A 74 7.13 2.44 -4.96
CA SER A 74 8.04 3.48 -5.44
C SER A 74 7.72 4.84 -4.81
N LYS A 75 8.66 5.78 -4.92
CA LYS A 75 8.48 7.17 -4.42
C LYS A 75 7.35 7.91 -5.15
N ASP A 76 7.05 7.49 -6.37
CA ASP A 76 6.01 8.08 -7.23
C ASP A 76 4.62 7.45 -6.99
N THR A 77 4.53 6.46 -6.09
CA THR A 77 3.25 5.86 -5.70
C THR A 77 2.34 6.94 -5.11
N LYS A 78 1.16 7.10 -5.70
CA LYS A 78 0.14 8.05 -5.26
C LYS A 78 -0.51 7.56 -3.96
N ILE A 79 -0.71 8.47 -3.02
CA ILE A 79 -1.29 8.16 -1.71
C ILE A 79 -2.65 8.81 -1.62
N ILE A 80 -3.66 8.05 -1.21
CA ILE A 80 -5.00 8.57 -0.93
C ILE A 80 -5.46 8.03 0.42
N LEU A 81 -6.05 8.89 1.24
CA LEU A 81 -6.72 8.49 2.47
C LEU A 81 -8.24 8.45 2.25
N ASP A 82 -8.83 7.28 2.41
CA ASP A 82 -10.28 7.11 2.45
C ASP A 82 -10.83 7.51 3.83
N LYS A 83 -11.01 8.82 4.02
CA LYS A 83 -11.50 9.43 5.27
C LYS A 83 -12.97 9.13 5.57
N ASN A 84 -13.77 8.88 4.53
CA ASN A 84 -15.21 8.70 4.63
C ASN A 84 -15.63 7.23 4.59
N TYR A 85 -14.69 6.29 4.73
CA TYR A 85 -14.95 4.84 4.69
C TYR A 85 -15.65 4.37 3.41
N LEU A 86 -15.42 5.07 2.30
CA LEU A 86 -16.01 4.79 1.00
C LEU A 86 -15.59 3.40 0.50
N PHE A 87 -14.35 2.96 0.75
CA PHE A 87 -13.90 1.62 0.38
C PHE A 87 -14.73 0.53 1.05
N SER A 88 -15.09 0.72 2.32
CA SER A 88 -15.90 -0.24 3.07
C SER A 88 -17.32 -0.31 2.51
N ALA A 89 -17.94 0.84 2.24
CA ALA A 89 -19.31 0.88 1.70
C ALA A 89 -19.38 0.30 0.29
N LEU A 90 -18.47 0.72 -0.60
CA LEU A 90 -18.43 0.26 -1.98
C LEU A 90 -18.03 -1.22 -2.10
N GLY A 91 -17.20 -1.73 -1.19
CA GLY A 91 -16.85 -3.14 -1.13
C GLY A 91 -18.05 -4.06 -0.90
N THR A 92 -19.04 -3.63 -0.11
CA THR A 92 -20.29 -4.38 0.08
C THR A 92 -21.15 -4.37 -1.19
N VAL A 93 -21.28 -3.20 -1.81
CA VAL A 93 -22.14 -2.99 -2.98
C VAL A 93 -21.57 -3.62 -4.26
N CYS A 94 -20.25 -3.80 -4.36
CA CYS A 94 -19.60 -4.25 -5.60
C CYS A 94 -19.99 -5.66 -6.03
N THR A 95 -20.48 -6.48 -5.09
CA THR A 95 -20.96 -7.84 -5.35
C THR A 95 -22.20 -7.87 -6.24
N THR A 96 -23.03 -6.81 -6.19
CA THR A 96 -24.28 -6.70 -6.95
C THR A 96 -24.23 -5.65 -8.04
N HIS A 97 -23.45 -4.56 -7.85
CA HIS A 97 -23.37 -3.44 -8.79
C HIS A 97 -21.91 -3.08 -9.10
N PRO A 98 -21.14 -3.97 -9.76
CA PRO A 98 -19.71 -3.78 -9.98
C PRO A 98 -19.38 -2.56 -10.85
N ASP A 99 -20.17 -2.29 -11.90
CA ASP A 99 -19.91 -1.16 -12.80
C ASP A 99 -20.18 0.19 -12.15
N LEU A 100 -21.24 0.28 -11.33
CA LEU A 100 -21.53 1.48 -10.55
C LEU A 100 -20.38 1.76 -9.59
N VAL A 101 -19.95 0.76 -8.81
CA VAL A 101 -18.84 0.90 -7.87
C VAL A 101 -17.55 1.32 -8.58
N LYS A 102 -17.23 0.71 -9.72
CA LYS A 102 -16.07 1.08 -10.54
C LYS A 102 -16.12 2.54 -10.97
N ASN A 103 -17.27 3.02 -11.42
CA ASN A 103 -17.43 4.42 -11.83
C ASN A 103 -17.33 5.37 -10.63
N THR A 104 -17.91 5.02 -9.48
CA THR A 104 -17.75 5.79 -8.25
C THR A 104 -16.28 5.90 -7.83
N PHE A 105 -15.51 4.81 -7.87
CA PHE A 105 -14.07 4.86 -7.57
C PHE A 105 -13.30 5.74 -8.56
N LYS A 106 -13.64 5.70 -9.85
CA LYS A 106 -13.01 6.59 -10.85
C LYS A 106 -13.26 8.07 -10.54
N SER A 107 -14.48 8.44 -10.19
CA SER A 107 -14.81 9.82 -9.82
C SER A 107 -14.11 10.21 -8.51
N TRP A 108 -14.15 9.34 -7.50
CA TRP A 108 -13.50 9.58 -6.22
C TRP A 108 -11.99 9.78 -6.34
N ILE A 109 -11.30 8.97 -7.14
CA ILE A 109 -9.85 9.16 -7.39
C ILE A 109 -9.56 10.49 -8.08
N LYS A 110 -10.41 10.95 -9.03
CA LYS A 110 -10.21 12.25 -9.70
C LYS A 110 -10.35 13.43 -8.73
N GLU A 111 -11.20 13.30 -7.72
CA GLU A 111 -11.44 14.34 -6.72
C GLU A 111 -10.37 14.35 -5.61
N ASN A 112 -9.68 13.23 -5.38
CA ASN A 112 -8.83 13.01 -4.22
C ASN A 112 -7.37 12.61 -4.53
N GLY A 113 -6.94 12.53 -5.79
CA GLY A 113 -5.59 12.06 -6.19
C GLY A 113 -5.00 12.74 -7.42
#